data_AF-A0A2D8Y429-F1
#
_entry.id   AF-A0A2D8Y429-F1
#
_cell.length_a   1.000
_cell.length_b   1.000
_cell.length_c   1.000
_cell.angle_alpha   90.00
_cell.angle_beta   90.00
_cell.angle_gamma   90.00
#
_symmetry.space_group_name_H-M   'P 1'
#
loop_
_entity.id
_entity.type
_entity.pdbx_description
1 polymer ?
#
loop_
_entity_poly.entity_id
_entity_poly.type
_entity_poly.pdbx_seq_one_letter_code
_entity_poly.pdbx_strand_id
1 'polypeptide(L)'
;MKRIIHLFLLIFILVPSKNLNSQDDKKSKPNSKDKAKSFASIVSEATKDEGLFNVYKKDNKYYFEIPDSLVGREMLMVTRVAKMSVSIPLTQHKLNEQVLRWEKKGENFLLRENSYVNFANDSLPISEAVVNSNFEPILFKFKIEASNDSLNTSLIDVTSLFNSDVKPLGYPQRSRKSRKISSLDTKLSYI
;
A
#
# COMPACT_ATOMS: atom_id res chain seq x y z
N MET A 1 -22.36 -61.70 -23.75
CA MET A 1 -22.01 -60.25 -23.75
C MET A 1 -20.96 -60.02 -22.69
N LYS A 2 -19.84 -59.42 -23.10
CA LYS A 2 -18.61 -59.15 -22.33
C LYS A 2 -18.95 -58.17 -21.18
N ARG A 3 -18.35 -58.26 -19.98
CA ARG A 3 -17.04 -57.69 -19.67
C ARG A 3 -16.42 -58.31 -18.40
N ILE A 4 -15.12 -58.53 -18.53
CA ILE A 4 -14.13 -59.05 -17.60
C ILE A 4 -13.90 -58.09 -16.41
N ILE A 5 -13.89 -58.61 -15.19
CA ILE A 5 -13.28 -57.97 -14.02
C ILE A 5 -12.04 -58.80 -13.68
N HIS A 6 -10.85 -58.28 -13.99
CA HIS A 6 -9.59 -58.87 -13.54
C HIS A 6 -9.17 -58.21 -12.23
N LEU A 7 -9.29 -59.02 -11.17
CA LEU A 7 -8.70 -58.81 -9.86
C LEU A 7 -7.18 -59.00 -9.99
N PHE A 8 -6.41 -57.91 -10.05
CA PHE A 8 -4.96 -57.97 -9.95
C PHE A 8 -4.51 -57.55 -8.56
N LEU A 9 -4.13 -58.57 -7.80
CA LEU A 9 -3.43 -58.53 -6.52
C LEU A 9 -2.05 -57.88 -6.72
N LEU A 10 -1.76 -56.75 -6.06
CA LEU A 10 -0.41 -56.19 -6.02
C LEU A 10 0.19 -56.39 -4.62
N ILE A 11 1.23 -57.21 -4.60
CA ILE A 11 2.02 -57.63 -3.45
C ILE A 11 2.75 -56.43 -2.82
N PHE A 12 2.52 -56.21 -1.53
CA PHE A 12 3.29 -55.28 -0.70
C PHE A 12 4.57 -56.00 -0.24
N ILE A 13 5.72 -55.64 -0.80
CA ILE A 13 7.03 -56.08 -0.29
C ILE A 13 7.44 -55.12 0.82
N LEU A 14 7.44 -55.64 2.06
CA LEU A 14 7.99 -55.00 3.25
C LEU A 14 9.51 -54.86 3.11
N VAL A 15 10.04 -53.63 3.08
CA VAL A 15 11.45 -53.34 3.28
C VAL A 15 11.60 -52.66 4.65
N PRO A 16 12.50 -53.15 5.54
CA PRO A 16 12.65 -52.58 6.88
C PRO A 16 13.34 -51.20 6.80
N SER A 17 12.70 -50.23 7.43
CA SER A 17 13.15 -48.85 7.61
C SER A 17 14.38 -48.79 8.52
N LYS A 18 15.54 -48.38 7.97
CA LYS A 18 16.64 -47.83 8.77
C LYS A 18 16.39 -46.34 8.99
N ASN A 19 16.12 -45.97 10.25
CA ASN A 19 16.26 -44.61 10.74
C ASN A 19 17.74 -44.20 10.67
N LEU A 20 18.06 -43.22 9.81
CA LEU A 20 19.22 -42.35 9.98
C LEU A 20 18.76 -40.91 9.82
N ASN A 21 18.53 -40.28 10.96
CA ASN A 21 18.39 -38.83 11.07
C ASN A 21 19.81 -38.25 11.01
N SER A 22 20.22 -37.78 9.83
CA SER A 22 21.34 -36.86 9.67
C SER A 22 20.89 -35.75 8.74
N GLN A 23 20.28 -34.71 9.31
CA GLN A 23 20.07 -33.45 8.60
C GLN A 23 21.44 -32.77 8.47
N ASP A 24 21.99 -32.84 7.26
CA ASP A 24 23.05 -31.95 6.81
C ASP A 24 22.53 -30.51 6.82
N ASP A 25 23.16 -29.67 7.66
CA ASP A 25 23.06 -28.21 7.66
C ASP A 25 23.57 -27.63 6.33
N LYS A 26 22.76 -27.69 5.27
CA LYS A 26 22.92 -26.81 4.12
C LYS A 26 22.28 -25.47 4.42
N LYS A 27 23.08 -24.63 5.09
CA LYS A 27 22.93 -23.18 5.21
C LYS A 27 22.65 -22.59 3.82
N SER A 28 21.37 -22.33 3.53
CA SER A 28 20.93 -21.67 2.31
C SER A 28 21.50 -20.25 2.31
N LYS A 29 22.47 -19.98 1.43
CA LYS A 29 22.94 -18.62 1.15
C LYS A 29 21.74 -17.78 0.67
N PRO A 30 21.48 -16.59 1.24
CA PRO A 30 20.43 -15.73 0.73
C PRO A 30 20.81 -15.26 -0.67
N ASN A 31 19.90 -15.52 -1.61
CA ASN A 31 20.01 -15.19 -3.01
C ASN A 31 20.08 -13.65 -3.15
N SER A 32 21.18 -13.14 -3.71
CA SER A 32 21.56 -11.71 -3.67
C SER A 32 20.86 -10.85 -4.73
N LYS A 33 19.54 -11.04 -4.97
CA LYS A 33 18.81 -10.29 -6.00
C LYS A 33 17.63 -9.43 -5.51
N ASP A 34 17.32 -9.43 -4.22
CA ASP A 34 16.46 -8.42 -3.59
C ASP A 34 16.94 -8.19 -2.16
N LYS A 35 18.10 -7.54 -1.98
CA LYS A 35 18.39 -6.96 -0.66
C LYS A 35 17.45 -5.76 -0.51
N ALA A 36 16.37 -5.92 0.25
CA ALA A 36 15.66 -4.80 0.83
C ALA A 36 16.72 -3.82 1.37
N LYS A 37 16.64 -2.55 0.97
CA LYS A 37 17.57 -1.54 1.46
C LYS A 37 17.43 -1.51 2.98
N SER A 38 18.55 -1.42 3.70
CA SER A 38 18.45 -1.31 5.15
C SER A 38 17.79 0.03 5.50
N PHE A 39 16.96 0.06 6.53
CA PHE A 39 16.31 1.29 7.01
C PHE A 39 17.34 2.42 7.20
N ALA A 40 18.46 2.10 7.86
CA ALA A 40 19.56 3.03 8.09
C ALA A 40 20.13 3.59 6.78
N SER A 41 20.24 2.80 5.71
CA SER A 41 20.80 3.28 4.43
C SER A 41 19.91 4.32 3.71
N ILE A 42 18.59 4.24 3.90
CA ILE A 42 17.64 5.20 3.31
C ILE A 42 17.63 6.49 4.13
N VAL A 43 17.62 6.37 5.45
CA VAL A 43 17.50 7.49 6.38
C VAL A 43 18.82 8.23 6.61
N SER A 44 19.96 7.53 6.52
CA SER A 44 21.27 8.17 6.68
C SER A 44 21.49 9.21 5.59
N GLU A 45 21.94 10.40 5.98
CA GLU A 45 22.21 11.54 5.09
C GLU A 45 20.95 12.09 4.37
N ALA A 46 19.77 11.57 4.68
CA ALA A 46 18.52 12.15 4.20
C ALA A 46 18.19 13.44 4.98
N THR A 47 17.59 14.42 4.30
CA THR A 47 16.94 15.53 5.01
C THR A 47 15.68 15.01 5.68
N LYS A 48 15.58 15.14 7.00
CA LYS A 48 14.42 14.71 7.79
C LYS A 48 13.51 15.89 8.08
N ASP A 49 12.21 15.68 7.93
CA ASP A 49 11.14 16.54 8.41
C ASP A 49 10.24 15.74 9.36
N GLU A 50 9.86 16.31 10.50
CA GLU A 50 9.12 15.64 11.56
C GLU A 50 7.65 16.06 11.55
N GLY A 51 6.74 15.11 11.68
CA GLY A 51 5.31 15.37 11.62
C GLY A 51 4.48 14.14 11.94
N LEU A 52 3.26 14.06 11.38
CA LEU A 52 2.40 12.88 11.51
C LEU A 52 3.15 11.60 11.08
N PHE A 53 3.87 11.70 9.97
CA PHE A 53 4.91 10.78 9.55
C PHE A 53 6.22 11.54 9.48
N ASN A 54 7.34 10.91 9.83
CA ASN A 54 8.62 11.50 9.49
C ASN A 54 8.80 11.37 7.97
N VAL A 55 9.23 12.45 7.34
CA VAL A 55 9.50 12.50 5.91
C VAL A 55 11.00 12.58 5.70
N TYR A 56 11.53 11.68 4.88
CA TYR A 56 12.94 11.66 4.50
C TYR A 56 13.09 11.98 3.03
N LYS A 57 13.93 12.98 2.72
CA LYS A 57 14.29 13.31 1.34
C LYS A 57 15.72 12.85 1.05
N LYS A 58 15.88 11.97 0.06
CA LYS A 58 17.18 11.46 -0.40
C LYS A 58 17.13 11.13 -1.89
N ASP A 59 18.14 11.55 -2.65
CA ASP A 59 18.26 11.28 -4.09
C ASP A 59 16.99 11.63 -4.89
N ASN A 60 16.40 12.81 -4.62
CA ASN A 60 15.12 13.29 -5.19
C ASN A 60 13.90 12.38 -4.93
N LYS A 61 13.99 11.48 -3.96
CA LYS A 61 12.86 10.69 -3.48
C LYS A 61 12.40 11.16 -2.12
N TYR A 62 11.10 11.03 -1.89
CA TYR A 62 10.46 11.27 -0.62
C TYR A 62 10.02 9.93 -0.03
N TYR A 63 10.45 9.66 1.19
CA TYR A 63 10.07 8.47 1.93
C TYR A 63 9.25 8.86 3.15
N PHE A 64 8.16 8.16 3.40
CA PHE A 64 7.43 8.26 4.66
C PHE A 64 7.86 7.12 5.58
N GLU A 65 8.20 7.48 6.81
CA GLU A 65 8.25 6.55 7.93
C GLU A 65 6.88 6.52 8.60
N ILE A 66 6.18 5.41 8.42
CA ILE A 66 4.85 5.18 8.98
C ILE A 66 5.00 4.31 10.24
N PRO A 67 4.65 4.81 11.42
CA PRO A 67 4.50 4.01 12.63
C PRO A 67 3.36 3.00 12.49
N ASP A 68 3.58 1.76 12.93
CA ASP A 68 2.56 0.70 12.92
C ASP A 68 1.31 1.11 13.74
N SER A 69 1.47 2.01 14.72
CA SER A 69 0.38 2.59 15.50
C SER A 69 -0.58 3.48 14.72
N LEU A 70 -0.18 4.01 13.56
CA LEU A 70 -0.99 4.82 12.66
C LEU A 70 -1.64 3.99 11.54
N VAL A 71 -1.28 2.72 11.40
CA VAL A 71 -1.87 1.80 10.44
C VAL A 71 -3.30 1.48 10.85
N GLY A 72 -4.21 1.48 9.88
CA GLY A 72 -5.64 1.29 10.12
C GLY A 72 -6.34 2.52 10.69
N ARG A 73 -5.61 3.58 11.05
CA ARG A 73 -6.23 4.83 11.50
C ARG A 73 -6.76 5.62 10.32
N GLU A 74 -7.92 6.21 10.56
CA GLU A 74 -8.58 7.07 9.59
C GLU A 74 -8.11 8.50 9.75
N MET A 75 -7.85 9.15 8.62
CA MET A 75 -7.25 10.46 8.56
C MET A 75 -8.05 11.31 7.57
N LEU A 76 -8.50 12.49 7.99
CA LEU A 76 -9.10 13.45 7.08
C LEU A 76 -8.00 14.08 6.21
N MET A 77 -8.11 13.90 4.90
CA MET A 77 -7.24 14.56 3.93
C MET A 77 -7.99 15.69 3.23
N VAL A 78 -7.42 16.89 3.27
CA VAL A 78 -7.95 18.06 2.57
C VAL A 78 -6.92 18.57 1.55
N THR A 79 -7.28 18.53 0.27
CA THR A 79 -6.43 19.06 -0.81
C THR A 79 -6.78 20.52 -1.05
N ARG A 80 -5.75 21.39 -1.04
CA ARG A 80 -5.91 22.83 -1.27
C ARG A 80 -4.91 23.36 -2.29
N VAL A 81 -5.31 24.39 -3.02
CA VAL A 81 -4.40 25.13 -3.91
C VAL A 81 -3.50 26.04 -3.07
N ALA A 82 -2.19 25.76 -3.07
CA ALA A 82 -1.22 26.58 -2.35
C ALA A 82 -0.88 27.88 -3.09
N LYS A 83 -0.70 27.80 -4.42
CA LYS A 83 -0.39 28.93 -5.30
C LYS A 83 -1.08 28.73 -6.64
N MET A 84 -1.43 29.82 -7.32
CA MET A 84 -2.20 29.80 -8.55
C MET A 84 -1.70 30.86 -9.53
N SER A 85 -1.76 30.54 -10.82
CA SER A 85 -1.56 31.53 -11.89
C SER A 85 -2.73 32.52 -11.90
N VAL A 86 -2.44 33.80 -12.15
CA VAL A 86 -3.43 34.87 -12.27
C VAL A 86 -4.52 34.55 -13.33
N SER A 87 -4.18 33.76 -14.34
CA SER A 87 -5.06 33.40 -15.46
C SER A 87 -6.15 32.37 -15.15
N ILE A 88 -6.12 31.68 -14.00
CA ILE A 88 -7.11 30.66 -13.64
C ILE A 88 -7.93 31.17 -12.46
N PRO A 89 -9.17 31.68 -12.67
CA PRO A 89 -10.04 32.02 -11.56
C PRO A 89 -10.58 30.74 -10.93
N LEU A 90 -10.06 30.36 -9.76
CA LEU A 90 -10.72 29.44 -8.84
C LEU A 90 -11.44 30.24 -7.76
N THR A 91 -12.76 30.07 -7.69
CA THR A 91 -13.60 30.58 -6.59
C THR A 91 -13.52 29.73 -5.33
N GLN A 92 -12.74 28.64 -5.36
CA GLN A 92 -12.63 27.67 -4.28
C GLN A 92 -11.17 27.21 -4.13
N HIS A 93 -10.60 27.39 -2.93
CA HIS A 93 -9.23 26.96 -2.62
C HIS A 93 -9.15 25.50 -2.15
N LYS A 94 -10.26 24.94 -1.64
CA LYS A 94 -10.39 23.51 -1.32
C LYS A 94 -10.79 22.75 -2.58
N LEU A 95 -9.95 21.81 -3.00
CA LEU A 95 -10.20 20.98 -4.19
C LEU A 95 -10.86 19.66 -3.83
N ASN A 96 -10.45 19.03 -2.74
CA ASN A 96 -11.00 17.74 -2.32
C ASN A 96 -10.95 17.58 -0.81
N GLU A 97 -11.82 16.71 -0.30
CA GLU A 97 -11.90 16.33 1.10
C GLU A 97 -12.41 14.90 1.20
N GLN A 98 -11.66 14.04 1.88
CA GLN A 98 -11.99 12.62 2.01
C GLN A 98 -11.28 12.01 3.22
N VAL A 99 -11.80 10.89 3.69
CA VAL A 99 -11.17 10.11 4.75
C VAL A 99 -10.28 9.05 4.12
N LEU A 100 -9.02 9.01 4.54
CA LEU A 100 -8.04 8.06 4.06
C LEU A 100 -7.56 7.13 5.18
N ARG A 101 -7.21 5.91 4.80
CA ARG A 101 -6.62 4.93 5.69
C ARG A 101 -5.42 4.25 5.04
N TRP A 102 -4.37 4.12 5.82
CA TRP A 102 -3.18 3.34 5.45
C TRP A 102 -3.35 1.91 5.96
N GLU A 103 -3.35 0.93 5.05
CA GLU A 103 -3.43 -0.51 5.39
C GLU A 103 -2.12 -1.20 5.02
N LYS A 104 -1.56 -1.98 5.95
CA LYS A 104 -0.41 -2.84 5.69
C LYS A 104 -0.90 -4.22 5.22
N LYS A 105 -0.55 -4.62 4.00
CA LYS A 105 -0.96 -5.89 3.39
C LYS A 105 0.22 -6.59 2.73
N GLY A 106 0.72 -7.64 3.39
CA GLY A 106 1.95 -8.33 2.98
C GLY A 106 3.13 -7.35 2.95
N GLU A 107 3.86 -7.30 1.84
CA GLU A 107 5.01 -6.40 1.64
C GLU A 107 4.63 -4.99 1.15
N ASN A 108 3.36 -4.60 1.27
CA ASN A 108 2.87 -3.34 0.72
C ASN A 108 2.07 -2.53 1.74
N PHE A 109 2.10 -1.22 1.57
CA PHE A 109 1.09 -0.31 2.10
C PHE A 109 0.07 0.01 1.01
N LEU A 110 -1.20 0.05 1.39
CA LEU A 110 -2.32 0.50 0.57
C LEU A 110 -2.84 1.81 1.15
N LEU A 111 -2.97 2.83 0.31
CA LEU A 111 -3.72 4.03 0.64
C LEU A 111 -5.14 3.83 0.15
N ARG A 112 -6.11 3.80 1.06
CA ARG A 112 -7.51 3.61 0.76
C ARG A 112 -8.33 4.85 1.04
N GLU A 113 -9.37 5.01 0.25
CA GLU A 113 -10.43 5.98 0.52
C GLU A 113 -11.56 5.29 1.28
N ASN A 114 -11.86 5.78 2.47
CA ASN A 114 -12.96 5.27 3.28
C ASN A 114 -14.23 6.00 2.88
N SER A 115 -15.28 5.24 2.56
CA SER A 115 -16.59 5.77 2.23
C SER A 115 -17.56 5.60 3.38
N TYR A 116 -18.07 6.73 3.87
CA TYR A 116 -19.13 6.78 4.90
C TYR A 116 -20.51 7.06 4.32
N VAL A 117 -20.69 6.89 3.00
CA VAL A 117 -21.97 7.20 2.33
C VAL A 117 -23.11 6.38 2.91
N ASN A 118 -22.86 5.13 3.29
CA ASN A 118 -23.80 4.30 4.04
C ASN A 118 -23.20 4.00 5.41
N PHE A 119 -23.97 4.09 6.49
CA PHE A 119 -23.52 3.67 7.81
C PHE A 119 -24.64 2.96 8.54
N ALA A 120 -24.27 2.02 9.41
CA ALA A 120 -25.17 1.36 10.34
C ALA A 120 -24.52 1.37 11.71
N ASN A 121 -25.34 1.40 12.76
CA ASN A 121 -24.84 1.28 14.13
C ASN A 121 -24.23 -0.12 14.31
N ASP A 122 -23.03 -0.20 14.89
CA ASP A 122 -22.28 -1.44 15.13
C ASP A 122 -23.10 -2.50 15.90
N SER A 123 -24.06 -2.05 16.71
CA SER A 123 -24.94 -2.92 17.50
C SER A 123 -26.03 -3.61 16.67
N LEU A 124 -26.25 -3.19 15.42
CA LEU A 124 -27.27 -3.75 14.55
C LEU A 124 -26.70 -4.91 13.74
N PRO A 125 -27.45 -6.02 13.55
CA PRO A 125 -27.00 -7.16 12.72
C PRO A 125 -26.67 -6.81 11.27
N ILE A 126 -27.16 -5.67 10.77
CA ILE A 126 -26.92 -5.21 9.40
C ILE A 126 -25.57 -4.50 9.23
N SER A 127 -24.84 -4.20 10.32
CA SER A 127 -23.58 -3.45 10.28
C SER A 127 -22.54 -4.12 9.39
N GLU A 128 -22.36 -5.43 9.49
CA GLU A 128 -21.43 -6.20 8.67
C GLU A 128 -21.78 -6.13 7.17
N ALA A 129 -23.07 -6.23 6.82
CA ALA A 129 -23.53 -6.12 5.44
C ALA A 129 -23.30 -4.72 4.86
N VAL A 130 -23.47 -3.68 5.67
CA VAL A 130 -23.21 -2.29 5.27
C VAL A 130 -21.70 -2.05 5.08
N VAL A 131 -20.86 -2.53 6.00
CA VAL A 131 -19.40 -2.47 5.86
C VAL A 131 -18.93 -3.19 4.60
N ASN A 132 -19.43 -4.40 4.34
CA ASN A 132 -19.08 -5.17 3.15
C ASN A 132 -19.57 -4.52 1.85
N SER A 133 -20.66 -3.75 1.90
CA SER A 133 -21.18 -2.99 0.76
C SER A 133 -20.37 -1.71 0.49
N ASN A 134 -19.78 -1.12 1.52
CA ASN A 134 -18.90 0.05 1.42
C ASN A 134 -17.45 -0.36 1.14
N PHE A 135 -17.21 -0.96 -0.03
CA PHE A 135 -15.85 -1.33 -0.42
C PHE A 135 -14.95 -0.09 -0.55
N GLU A 136 -13.81 -0.13 0.14
CA GLU A 136 -12.84 0.98 0.17
C GLU A 136 -11.85 0.87 -1.00
N PRO A 137 -11.95 1.73 -2.03
CA PRO A 137 -11.07 1.64 -3.18
C PRO A 137 -9.62 1.94 -2.78
N ILE A 138 -8.69 1.20 -3.39
CA ILE A 138 -7.26 1.44 -3.24
C ILE A 138 -6.89 2.60 -4.17
N LEU A 139 -6.48 3.71 -3.58
CA LEU A 139 -6.00 4.89 -4.31
C LEU A 139 -4.57 4.70 -4.80
N PHE A 140 -3.73 4.09 -3.97
CA PHE A 140 -2.32 3.90 -4.27
C PHE A 140 -1.76 2.68 -3.53
N LYS A 141 -0.74 2.04 -4.11
CA LYS A 141 0.00 0.93 -3.50
C LYS A 141 1.47 1.30 -3.41
N PHE A 142 2.08 1.06 -2.26
CA PHE A 142 3.49 1.31 -1.99
C PHE A 142 4.17 0.02 -1.58
N LYS A 143 5.34 -0.26 -2.15
CA LYS A 143 6.21 -1.34 -1.65
C LYS A 143 6.85 -0.87 -0.34
N ILE A 144 6.98 -1.76 0.64
CA ILE A 144 7.78 -1.50 1.83
C ILE A 144 9.25 -1.59 1.43
N GLU A 145 9.96 -0.46 1.51
CA GLU A 145 11.38 -0.37 1.14
C GLU A 145 12.28 -0.89 2.27
N ALA A 146 11.88 -0.63 3.52
CA ALA A 146 12.54 -1.11 4.73
C ALA A 146 11.59 -1.08 5.93
N SER A 147 11.89 -1.84 6.98
CA SER A 147 11.20 -1.79 8.27
C SER A 147 12.20 -1.66 9.41
N ASN A 148 11.75 -1.09 10.52
CA ASN A 148 12.51 -0.98 11.77
C ASN A 148 11.70 -1.56 12.92
N ASP A 149 12.06 -2.77 13.34
CA ASP A 149 11.35 -3.50 14.38
C ASP A 149 11.50 -2.85 15.76
N SER A 150 12.62 -2.16 16.04
CA SER A 150 12.81 -1.47 17.32
C SER A 150 11.90 -0.26 17.47
N LEU A 151 11.58 0.42 16.38
CA LEU A 151 10.70 1.60 16.38
C LEU A 151 9.25 1.24 16.01
N ASN A 152 9.00 0.01 15.56
CA ASN A 152 7.73 -0.42 14.94
C ASN A 152 7.31 0.52 13.81
N THR A 153 8.24 0.84 12.90
CA THR A 153 8.01 1.72 11.76
C THR A 153 8.37 1.06 10.43
N SER A 154 7.74 1.52 9.35
CA SER A 154 8.00 1.07 7.99
C SER A 154 8.27 2.26 7.06
N LEU A 155 9.25 2.12 6.16
CA LEU A 155 9.58 3.11 5.14
C LEU A 155 8.94 2.74 3.80
N ILE A 156 8.29 3.71 3.19
CA ILE A 156 7.74 3.62 1.85
C ILE A 156 8.20 4.80 0.99
N ASP A 157 8.48 4.58 -0.28
CA ASP A 157 8.72 5.65 -1.26
C ASP A 157 7.38 6.23 -1.72
N VAL A 158 7.10 7.49 -1.38
CA VAL A 158 5.85 8.18 -1.72
C VAL A 158 6.00 9.16 -2.87
N THR A 159 7.16 9.21 -3.52
CA THR A 159 7.43 10.17 -4.61
C THR A 159 6.35 10.09 -5.69
N SER A 160 5.95 8.88 -6.06
CA SER A 160 4.92 8.63 -7.08
C SER A 160 3.51 9.08 -6.68
N LEU A 161 3.22 9.19 -5.39
CA LEU A 161 1.91 9.68 -4.92
C LEU A 161 1.68 11.12 -5.38
N PHE A 162 2.75 11.92 -5.47
CA PHE A 162 2.65 13.35 -5.71
C PHE A 162 3.13 13.77 -7.11
N ASN A 163 3.93 12.95 -7.80
CA ASN A 163 4.39 13.23 -9.17
C ASN A 163 3.58 12.51 -10.27
N SER A 164 2.49 11.82 -9.90
CA SER A 164 1.56 11.16 -10.83
C SER A 164 0.14 11.71 -10.67
N ASP A 165 -0.73 11.41 -11.63
CA ASP A 165 -2.13 11.86 -11.59
C ASP A 165 -2.98 11.01 -10.63
N VAL A 166 -2.85 11.30 -9.34
CA VAL A 166 -3.66 10.69 -8.29
C VAL A 166 -4.92 11.55 -8.10
N LYS A 167 -6.05 11.07 -8.67
CA LYS A 167 -7.29 11.86 -8.76
C LYS A 167 -7.66 12.59 -7.47
N PRO A 168 -7.59 11.97 -6.29
CA PRO A 168 -8.00 12.66 -5.09
C PRO A 168 -7.09 13.78 -4.60
N LEU A 169 -5.84 13.81 -5.06
CA LEU A 169 -4.88 14.89 -4.80
C LEU A 169 -4.94 16.00 -5.87
N GLY A 170 -5.70 15.77 -6.95
CA GLY A 170 -5.80 16.68 -8.08
C GLY A 170 -7.08 17.50 -8.12
N TYR A 171 -7.44 17.92 -9.33
CA TYR A 171 -8.69 18.66 -9.58
C TYR A 171 -9.93 17.78 -9.33
N PRO A 172 -11.02 18.35 -8.80
CA PRO A 172 -12.29 17.64 -8.66
C PRO A 172 -12.76 17.06 -10.00
N GLN A 173 -13.30 15.84 -9.98
CA GLN A 173 -13.70 15.12 -11.21
C GLN A 173 -14.68 15.92 -12.09
N ARG A 174 -15.60 16.67 -11.47
CA ARG A 174 -16.54 17.56 -12.19
C ARG A 174 -15.80 18.66 -12.96
N SER A 175 -14.81 19.29 -12.34
CA SER A 175 -13.97 20.32 -12.95
C SER A 175 -13.09 19.75 -14.06
N ARG A 176 -12.58 18.53 -13.89
CA ARG A 176 -11.83 17.83 -14.93
C ARG A 176 -12.68 17.59 -16.17
N LYS A 177 -13.92 17.11 -15.99
CA LYS A 177 -14.86 16.86 -17.09
C LYS A 177 -15.24 18.14 -17.83
N SER A 178 -15.61 19.20 -17.12
CA SER A 178 -16.03 20.46 -17.75
C SER A 178 -14.90 21.18 -18.47
N ARG A 179 -13.67 21.09 -17.95
CA ARG A 179 -12.47 21.72 -18.53
C ARG A 179 -11.66 20.79 -19.44
N LYS A 180 -12.15 19.57 -19.69
CA LYS A 180 -11.47 18.54 -20.50
C LYS A 180 -10.04 18.24 -20.02
N ILE A 181 -9.81 18.26 -18.71
CA ILE A 181 -8.52 17.91 -18.12
C ILE A 181 -8.39 16.38 -18.14
N SER A 182 -7.44 15.87 -18.92
CA SER A 182 -7.20 14.44 -19.10
C SER A 182 -6.32 13.86 -17.99
N SER A 183 -5.15 14.44 -17.75
CA SER A 183 -4.16 13.99 -16.76
C SER A 183 -3.24 15.11 -16.29
N LEU A 184 -2.49 14.85 -15.22
CA LEU A 184 -1.35 15.67 -14.81
C LEU A 184 -0.21 15.54 -15.83
N ASP A 185 0.44 16.64 -16.18
CA ASP A 185 1.73 16.61 -16.89
C ASP A 185 2.86 16.40 -15.87
N THR A 186 3.34 15.16 -15.78
CA THR A 186 4.34 14.76 -14.79
C THR A 186 5.70 15.43 -15.01
N LYS A 187 5.97 15.97 -16.21
CA LYS A 187 7.22 16.70 -16.51
C LYS A 187 7.29 18.08 -15.86
N LEU A 188 6.15 18.62 -15.46
CA LEU A 188 6.04 19.92 -14.79
C LEU A 188 5.98 19.78 -13.25
N SER A 189 6.16 18.57 -12.73
CA SER A 189 6.33 18.32 -11.30
C SER A 189 7.68 18.84 -10.81
N TYR A 190 7.68 19.52 -9.64
CA TYR A 190 8.89 20.00 -8.96
C TYR A 190 9.46 19.00 -7.94
N ILE A 191 8.87 17.81 -7.90
CA ILE A 191 9.18 16.71 -7.00
C ILE A 191 9.34 15.41 -7.77
#